data_AF-A0A3C1UG50-F1
#
_entry.id   AF-A0A3C1UG50-F1
#
_cell.length_a   1.000
_cell.length_b   1.000
_cell.length_c   1.000
_cell.angle_alpha   90.00
_cell.angle_beta   90.00
_cell.angle_gamma   90.00
#
_symmetry.space_group_name_H-M   'P 1'
#
loop_
_entity.id
_entity.type
_entity.pdbx_description
1 polymer ?
#
loop_
_entity_poly.entity_id
_entity_poly.type
_entity_poly.pdbx_seq_one_letter_code
_entity_poly.pdbx_strand_id
1 'polypeptide(L)' 'MSKETFPHLEALRDLMRSKHIDAVIIPGTDPHQSEYPSEHWKFRDYVSGFTGSNGTAVVTLDDAGLWTDSRY' A
#
# COMPACT_ATOMS: atom_id res chain seq x y z
N MET A 1 2.76 -11.57 -0.03
CA MET A 1 2.08 -11.01 1.17
C MET A 1 2.11 -12.02 2.29
N SER A 2 2.43 -11.57 3.50
CA SER A 2 2.33 -12.42 4.70
C SER A 2 0.86 -12.72 5.00
N LYS A 3 0.59 -13.84 5.69
CA LYS A 3 -0.78 -14.18 6.12
C LYS A 3 -1.45 -13.06 6.94
N GLU A 4 -0.64 -12.24 7.59
CA GLU A 4 -1.09 -11.14 8.45
C GLU A 4 -1.60 -9.90 7.68
N THR A 5 -1.24 -9.75 6.40
CA THR A 5 -1.58 -8.54 5.61
C THR A 5 -2.84 -8.69 4.75
N PHE A 6 -3.32 -9.92 4.54
CA PHE A 6 -4.58 -10.16 3.81
C PHE A 6 -5.79 -9.44 4.41
N PRO A 7 -5.99 -9.41 5.74
CA PRO A 7 -7.12 -8.68 6.32
C PRO A 7 -7.09 -7.18 6.01
N HIS A 8 -5.90 -6.57 5.92
CA HIS A 8 -5.76 -5.14 5.60
C HIS A 8 -6.10 -4.85 4.13
N LEU A 9 -5.64 -5.71 3.21
CA LEU A 9 -5.98 -5.59 1.80
C LEU A 9 -7.49 -5.78 1.55
N GLU A 10 -8.11 -6.77 2.19
CA GLU A 10 -9.56 -6.98 2.06
C GLU A 10 -10.36 -5.83 2.64
N ALA A 11 -9.97 -5.30 3.81
CA ALA A 11 -10.61 -4.12 4.38
C ALA A 11 -10.52 -2.88 3.46
N LEU A 12 -9.38 -2.70 2.78
CA LEU A 12 -9.23 -1.65 1.78
C LEU A 12 -10.19 -1.87 0.59
N ARG A 13 -10.28 -3.10 0.06
CA ARG A 13 -11.16 -3.43 -1.06
C ARG A 13 -12.64 -3.27 -0.71
N ASP A 14 -13.04 -3.61 0.52
CA ASP A 14 -14.41 -3.39 0.98
C ASP A 14 -14.76 -1.90 1.04
N LEU A 15 -13.83 -1.06 1.53
CA LEU A 15 -13.99 0.38 1.48
C LEU A 15 -14.06 0.89 0.04
N MET A 16 -13.18 0.41 -0.85
CA MET A 16 -13.19 0.76 -2.28
C MET A 16 -14.54 0.44 -2.93
N ARG A 17 -15.09 -0.76 -2.71
CA ARG A 17 -16.43 -1.16 -3.19
C ARG A 17 -17.51 -0.20 -2.68
N SER A 18 -17.49 0.13 -1.38
CA SER A 18 -18.49 1.02 -0.77
C SER A 18 -18.43 2.47 -1.29
N LYS A 19 -17.28 2.89 -1.82
CA LYS A 19 -17.02 4.25 -2.30
C LYS A 19 -16.96 4.35 -3.82
N HIS A 20 -17.21 3.26 -4.55
CA HIS A 20 -17.07 3.20 -6.00
C HIS A 20 -15.68 3.65 -6.48
N ILE A 21 -14.63 3.14 -5.82
CA ILE A 21 -13.24 3.39 -6.17
C ILE A 21 -12.68 2.16 -6.89
N ASP A 22 -12.23 2.33 -8.13
CA ASP A 22 -11.69 1.22 -8.93
C ASP A 22 -10.23 0.89 -8.61
N ALA A 23 -9.45 1.90 -8.21
CA ALA A 23 -8.04 1.75 -7.87
C ALA A 23 -7.58 2.76 -6.82
N VAL A 24 -6.63 2.33 -5.98
CA VAL A 24 -5.94 3.17 -4.98
C VAL A 24 -4.44 3.10 -5.22
N ILE A 25 -3.79 4.26 -5.25
CA ILE A 25 -2.33 4.40 -5.28
C ILE A 25 -1.86 4.71 -3.85
N ILE A 26 -0.96 3.88 -3.33
CA ILE A 26 -0.43 4.00 -1.97
C ILE A 26 1.06 4.35 -2.08
N PRO A 27 1.43 5.63 -1.92
CA PRO A 27 2.82 6.05 -1.98
C PRO A 27 3.58 5.59 -0.73
N GLY A 28 4.90 5.44 -0.86
CA GLY A 28 5.81 5.12 0.23
C GLY A 28 6.27 6.34 1.04
N THR A 29 5.46 7.41 1.09
CA THR A 29 5.84 8.68 1.69
C THR A 29 4.69 9.35 2.43
N ASP A 30 4.99 10.38 3.20
CA ASP A 30 4.04 11.19 3.95
C ASP A 30 3.63 12.46 3.14
N PRO A 31 2.73 13.32 3.67
CA PRO A 31 2.33 14.55 3.00
C PRO A 31 3.46 15.56 2.71
N HIS A 32 4.66 15.33 3.26
CA HIS A 32 5.84 16.18 3.08
C HIS A 32 6.91 15.54 2.19
N GLN A 33 6.60 14.39 1.56
CA GLN A 33 7.53 13.63 0.72
C GLN A 33 8.79 13.19 1.47
N SER A 34 8.67 12.88 2.77
CA SER A 34 9.78 12.34 3.55
C SER A 34 10.32 11.04 2.94
N GLU A 35 11.65 10.91 2.90
CA GLU A 35 12.33 9.68 2.45
C GLU A 35 12.07 8.51 3.41
N TYR A 36 11.96 8.81 4.71
CA TYR A 36 11.65 7.84 5.77
C TYR A 36 10.44 8.34 6.57
N PRO A 37 9.21 7.94 6.19
CA PRO A 37 8.01 8.35 6.91
C PRO A 37 7.95 7.71 8.31
N SER A 38 7.26 8.39 9.23
CA SER A 38 6.93 7.80 10.53
C SER A 38 5.98 6.61 10.39
N GLU A 39 5.92 5.74 11.41
CA GLU A 39 5.06 4.53 11.39
C GLU A 39 3.60 4.82 11.01
N HIS A 40 3.08 5.98 11.42
CA HIS A 40 1.72 6.41 11.08
C HIS A 40 1.45 6.49 9.57
N TRP A 41 2.47 6.84 8.78
CA TRP A 41 2.37 7.06 7.33
C TRP A 41 2.82 5.86 6.49
N LYS A 42 3.23 4.74 7.12
CA LYS A 42 3.68 3.53 6.42
C LYS A 42 2.50 2.69 5.89
N PHE A 43 1.60 3.31 5.14
CA PHE A 43 0.40 2.66 4.60
C PHE A 43 0.72 1.55 3.61
N ARG A 44 1.76 1.72 2.80
CA ARG A 44 2.23 0.69 1.86
C ARG A 44 2.63 -0.57 2.63
N ASP A 45 3.42 -0.44 3.68
CA ASP A 45 3.87 -1.55 4.52
C ASP A 45 2.68 -2.25 5.18
N TYR A 46 1.74 -1.44 5.71
CA TYR A 46 0.51 -1.93 6.33
C TYR A 46 -0.33 -2.79 5.38
N VAL A 47 -0.54 -2.36 4.13
CA VAL A 47 -1.41 -3.05 3.16
C VAL A 47 -0.68 -4.20 2.44
N SER A 48 0.62 -4.06 2.14
CA SER A 48 1.35 -5.01 1.28
C SER A 48 2.30 -5.95 2.04
N GLY A 49 2.70 -5.58 3.26
CA GLY A 49 3.78 -6.25 4.01
C GLY A 49 5.18 -5.97 3.48
N PHE A 50 5.34 -5.15 2.45
CA PHE A 50 6.64 -4.75 1.94
C PHE A 50 7.24 -3.62 2.78
N THR A 51 8.40 -3.85 3.39
CA THR A 51 9.05 -2.93 4.34
C THR A 51 10.28 -2.22 3.78
N GLY A 52 10.52 -2.30 2.46
CA GLY A 52 11.60 -1.56 1.81
C GLY A 52 11.38 -0.05 1.88
N SER A 53 12.43 0.76 1.91
CA SER A 53 12.26 2.22 2.08
C SER A 53 11.60 2.87 0.88
N ASN A 54 11.81 2.34 -0.33
CA ASN A 54 11.25 2.88 -1.56
C ASN A 54 10.22 1.93 -2.18
N GLY A 55 9.11 2.48 -2.63
CA GLY A 55 8.14 1.77 -3.44
C GLY A 55 6.75 2.39 -3.41
N THR A 56 5.95 2.05 -4.42
CA THR A 56 4.56 2.46 -4.57
C THR A 56 3.70 1.23 -4.80
N ALA A 57 2.65 1.07 -4.00
CA ALA A 57 1.66 0.02 -4.23
C ALA A 57 0.47 0.58 -4.99
N VAL A 58 -0.13 -0.25 -5.85
CA VAL A 58 -1.39 0.02 -6.53
C VAL A 58 -2.31 -1.16 -6.27
N VAL A 59 -3.50 -0.88 -5.77
CA VAL A 59 -4.52 -1.89 -5.48
C VAL A 59 -5.73 -1.62 -6.37
N THR A 60 -6.19 -2.64 -7.08
CA THR A 60 -7.50 -2.67 -7.73
C THR A 60 -8.43 -3.64 -6.98
N LEU A 61 -9.68 -3.74 -7.43
CA LEU A 61 -10.64 -4.68 -6.84
C LEU A 61 -10.21 -6.14 -6.96
N ASP A 62 -9.42 -6.46 -8.00
CA ASP A 62 -9.08 -7.83 -8.38
C ASP A 62 -7.57 -8.10 -8.29
N ASP A 63 -6.74 -7.08 -8.53
CA ASP A 63 -5.28 -7.19 -8.58
C ASP A 63 -4.59 -6.26 -7.57
N ALA A 64 -3.31 -6.51 -7.34
CA ALA A 64 -2.42 -5.61 -6.61
C ALA A 64 -1.00 -5.68 -7.19
N GLY A 65 -0.37 -4.52 -7.37
CA GLY A 65 0.99 -4.39 -7.86
C GLY A 65 1.85 -3.53 -6.92
N LEU A 66 3.15 -3.77 -6.92
CA LEU A 66 4.13 -2.98 -6.17
C LEU A 66 5.33 -2.70 -7.07
N TRP A 67 5.68 -1.42 -7.18
CA TRP A 67 6.86 -0.96 -7.89
C TRP A 67 7.89 -0.49 -6.88
N THR A 68 9.13 -0.89 -7.12
CA THR A 68 10.30 -0.43 -6.37
C THR A 68 11.49 -0.42 -7.32
N ASP A 69 12.61 0.12 -6.86
CA ASP A 69 13.87 0.05 -7.59
C ASP A 69 14.62 -1.25 -7.29
N SER A 70 15.67 -1.55 -8.05
CA SER A 70 16.35 -2.85 -8.03
C SER A 70 17.06 -3.23 -6.73
N ARG A 71 17.07 -2.36 -5.70
CA ARG A 71 17.61 -2.68 -4.38
C ARG A 71 16.70 -3.61 -3.57
N TYR A 72 15.43 -3.72 -3.95
CA TYR A 72 14.37 -4.48 -3.29
C TYR A 72 13.73 -5.49 -4.24
#